data_AF-A0A8S3GIA4-F1
#
_entry.id   AF-A0A8S3GIA4-F1
#
_cell.length_a   1.000
_cell.length_b   1.000
_cell.length_c   1.000
_cell.angle_alpha   90.00
_cell.angle_beta   90.00
_cell.angle_gamma   90.00
#
_symmetry.space_group_name_H-M   'P 1'
#
loop_
_entity.id
_entity.type
_entity.pdbx_description
1 polymer ?
#
loop_
_entity_poly.entity_id
_entity_poly.type
_entity_poly.pdbx_seq_one_letter_code
_entity_poly.pdbx_strand_id
1 'polypeptide(L)'
;MGSNQSRANYRVELHAQIFFAGLPNIFITINPCDLHHPLAMKFAGVDLDIDNLTAELMPKSHELLSKLINYNINKHESYPGGGILGEIEAYYGTVEESGRGALHLHMLLWLANSKHPHELRELILDGVSSKHFNFRQNLINYLEDIIKEDLDDFQNNITESDTCSIKKHNRTSISICSPIPSPDNSNFEEQKQIAVRTLASENQIHHHTSTCYKNTRITTTDNPPCRLRYPKQIYDATIIDAETGEIRMKRSHPMINNFNEWLLLAC
;
A
#
# COMPACT_ATOMS: atom_id res chain seq x y z
N MET A 1 -22.02 0.09 4.25
CA MET A 1 -21.48 -1.28 4.25
C MET A 1 -22.26 -2.31 5.09
N GLY A 2 -23.10 -1.92 6.06
CA GLY A 2 -23.73 -2.88 6.99
C GLY A 2 -24.97 -3.66 6.49
N SER A 3 -25.76 -3.12 5.55
CA SER A 3 -27.00 -3.79 5.08
C SER A 3 -26.78 -4.59 3.79
N ASN A 4 -27.55 -5.66 3.60
CA ASN A 4 -27.50 -6.45 2.37
C ASN A 4 -27.82 -5.61 1.12
N GLN A 5 -28.71 -4.62 1.24
CA GLN A 5 -29.04 -3.71 0.15
C GLN A 5 -27.85 -2.81 -0.23
N SER A 6 -27.17 -2.22 0.76
CA SER A 6 -25.98 -1.40 0.52
C SER A 6 -24.88 -2.21 -0.18
N ARG A 7 -24.66 -3.46 0.26
CA ARG A 7 -23.71 -4.37 -0.38
C ARG A 7 -24.11 -4.76 -1.80
N ALA A 8 -25.41 -4.91 -2.09
CA ALA A 8 -25.90 -5.17 -3.43
C ALA A 8 -25.66 -3.98 -4.36
N ASN A 9 -25.96 -2.76 -3.90
CA ASN A 9 -25.72 -1.53 -4.68
C ASN A 9 -24.24 -1.37 -5.01
N TYR A 10 -23.34 -1.54 -4.04
CA TYR A 10 -21.90 -1.44 -4.28
C TYR A 10 -21.39 -2.47 -5.30
N ARG A 11 -21.98 -3.66 -5.34
CA ARG A 11 -21.62 -4.67 -6.35
C ARG A 11 -22.08 -4.25 -7.74
N VAL A 12 -23.27 -3.65 -7.86
CA VAL A 12 -23.78 -3.15 -9.13
C VAL A 12 -22.90 -2.03 -9.66
N GLU A 13 -22.55 -1.06 -8.82
CA GLU A 13 -21.65 0.04 -9.17
C GLU A 13 -20.27 -0.48 -9.59
N LEU A 14 -19.68 -1.39 -8.81
CA LEU A 14 -18.41 -2.01 -9.15
C LEU A 14 -18.46 -2.78 -10.48
N HIS A 15 -19.52 -3.56 -10.72
CA HIS A 15 -19.68 -4.29 -11.97
C HIS A 15 -19.84 -3.35 -13.17
N ALA A 16 -20.57 -2.25 -13.01
CA ALA A 16 -20.69 -1.23 -14.05
C ALA A 16 -19.33 -0.59 -14.36
N GLN A 17 -18.54 -0.29 -13.34
CA GLN A 17 -17.18 0.23 -13.52
C GLN A 17 -16.27 -0.76 -14.26
N ILE A 18 -16.32 -2.05 -13.88
CA ILE A 18 -15.56 -3.10 -14.56
C ILE A 18 -16.02 -3.27 -16.02
N PHE A 19 -17.31 -3.16 -16.29
CA PHE A 19 -17.84 -3.24 -17.64
C PHE A 19 -17.33 -2.07 -18.52
N PHE A 20 -17.23 -0.87 -17.95
CA PHE A 20 -16.79 0.33 -18.67
C PHE A 20 -15.26 0.42 -18.82
N ALA A 21 -14.51 0.25 -17.73
CA ALA A 21 -13.06 0.46 -17.68
C ALA A 21 -12.23 -0.84 -17.78
N GLY A 22 -12.88 -2.00 -17.85
CA GLY A 22 -12.20 -3.30 -17.84
C GLY A 22 -11.81 -3.75 -16.43
N LEU A 23 -10.82 -4.64 -16.32
CA LEU A 23 -10.36 -5.14 -15.03
C LEU A 23 -9.50 -4.12 -14.29
N PRO A 24 -9.67 -3.94 -12.97
CA PRO A 24 -8.82 -3.05 -12.19
C PRO A 24 -7.38 -3.57 -12.13
N ASN A 25 -6.43 -2.64 -12.07
CA ASN A 25 -5.00 -2.97 -12.03
C ASN A 25 -4.48 -3.12 -10.61
N ILE A 26 -4.95 -2.29 -9.68
CA ILE A 26 -4.47 -2.27 -8.29
C ILE A 26 -5.67 -2.40 -7.34
N PHE A 27 -5.54 -3.30 -6.37
CA PHE A 27 -6.38 -3.31 -5.18
C PHE A 27 -5.56 -2.81 -4.00
N ILE A 28 -6.02 -1.75 -3.34
CA ILE A 28 -5.38 -1.22 -2.14
C ILE A 28 -6.36 -1.18 -0.99
N THR A 29 -5.81 -1.26 0.21
CA THR A 29 -6.56 -1.07 1.45
C THR A 29 -5.80 -0.06 2.29
N ILE A 30 -6.44 1.05 2.62
CA ILE A 30 -5.86 2.15 3.38
C ILE A 30 -6.59 2.22 4.72
N ASN A 31 -5.82 2.29 5.80
CA ASN A 31 -6.36 2.43 7.15
C ASN A 31 -5.72 3.67 7.80
N PRO A 32 -6.06 4.89 7.32
CA PRO A 32 -5.41 6.07 7.81
C PRO A 32 -5.78 6.28 9.28
N CYS A 33 -4.78 6.57 10.13
CA CYS A 33 -5.01 7.11 11.45
C CYS A 33 -5.70 8.47 11.29
N ASP A 34 -6.99 8.49 11.59
CA ASP A 34 -7.88 9.63 11.48
C ASP A 34 -7.62 10.73 12.51
N LEU A 35 -6.71 10.49 13.46
CA LEU A 35 -6.52 11.36 14.61
C LEU A 35 -5.21 12.19 14.59
N HIS A 36 -4.12 11.77 13.91
CA HIS A 36 -2.79 12.33 14.23
C HIS A 36 -1.73 12.52 13.12
N HIS A 37 -1.99 12.29 11.82
CA HIS A 37 -0.88 12.21 10.83
C HIS A 37 -0.50 13.54 10.11
N PRO A 38 0.69 14.15 10.34
CA PRO A 38 1.07 15.44 9.72
C PRO A 38 1.32 15.37 8.20
N LEU A 39 1.92 14.28 7.69
CA LEU A 39 2.09 14.07 6.23
C LEU A 39 0.75 14.01 5.50
N ALA A 40 -0.29 13.45 6.13
CA ALA A 40 -1.61 13.44 5.53
C ALA A 40 -2.11 14.86 5.29
N MET A 41 -1.76 15.79 6.17
CA MET A 41 -2.19 17.17 6.07
C MET A 41 -1.36 18.00 5.08
N LYS A 42 -0.05 17.77 4.97
CA LYS A 42 0.80 18.41 3.94
C LYS A 42 0.46 17.91 2.54
N PHE A 43 0.25 16.60 2.36
CA PHE A 43 -0.27 16.08 1.09
C PHE A 43 -1.67 16.59 0.81
N ALA A 44 -2.50 16.80 1.84
CA ALA A 44 -3.76 17.53 1.76
C ALA A 44 -3.60 19.04 1.40
N GLY A 45 -2.42 19.54 1.03
CA GLY A 45 -2.24 20.93 0.58
C GLY A 45 -2.69 21.99 1.60
N VAL A 46 -2.76 21.62 2.87
CA VAL A 46 -3.06 22.55 3.96
C VAL A 46 -1.74 23.18 4.37
N ASP A 47 -1.66 24.50 4.32
CA ASP A 47 -0.49 25.25 4.79
C ASP A 47 -0.46 25.17 6.32
N LEU A 48 0.39 24.28 6.83
CA LEU A 48 0.43 23.92 8.25
C LEU A 48 1.82 24.13 8.82
N ASP A 49 1.83 24.83 9.95
CA ASP A 49 2.93 24.80 10.89
C ASP A 49 3.01 23.39 11.50
N ILE A 50 3.87 22.54 10.92
CA ILE A 50 4.06 21.14 11.34
C ILE A 50 4.46 21.05 12.82
N ASP A 51 5.04 22.12 13.37
CA ASP A 51 5.48 22.21 14.77
C ASP A 51 4.34 22.56 15.76
N ASN A 52 3.17 23.00 15.26
CA ASN A 52 1.99 23.39 16.06
C ASN A 52 0.66 22.79 15.53
N LEU A 53 0.58 21.47 15.31
CA LEU A 53 -0.68 20.83 14.91
C LEU A 53 -1.77 20.89 15.99
N THR A 54 -2.98 21.32 15.62
CA THR A 54 -4.22 21.17 16.43
C THR A 54 -5.23 20.28 15.70
N ALA A 55 -6.02 19.50 16.47
CA ALA A 55 -6.90 18.44 15.94
C ALA A 55 -8.03 18.91 14.99
N GLU A 56 -8.31 20.22 14.91
CA GLU A 56 -9.39 20.78 14.08
C GLU A 56 -9.06 20.86 12.58
N LEU A 57 -7.79 20.74 12.19
CA LEU A 57 -7.35 20.96 10.80
C LEU A 57 -7.37 19.71 9.91
N MET A 58 -7.77 18.54 10.45
CA MET A 58 -7.56 17.24 9.80
C MET A 58 -8.40 17.08 8.51
N PRO A 59 -7.79 16.79 7.35
CA PRO A 59 -8.51 16.47 6.12
C PRO A 59 -9.30 15.18 6.30
N LYS A 60 -10.49 15.11 5.70
CA LYS A 60 -11.23 13.84 5.62
C LYS A 60 -10.40 12.84 4.81
N SER A 61 -10.42 11.56 5.21
CA SER A 61 -9.64 10.47 4.59
C SER A 61 -9.68 10.39 3.05
N HIS A 62 -10.80 10.79 2.43
CA HIS A 62 -10.94 10.87 0.98
C HIS A 62 -10.09 11.98 0.32
N GLU A 63 -9.87 13.09 1.01
CA GLU A 63 -9.09 14.23 0.48
C GLU A 63 -7.60 13.93 0.50
N LEU A 64 -7.10 13.28 1.56
CA LEU A 64 -5.74 12.75 1.63
C LEU A 64 -5.45 11.83 0.45
N LEU A 65 -6.33 10.86 0.23
CA LEU A 65 -6.22 9.92 -0.87
C LEU A 65 -6.16 10.66 -2.22
N SER A 66 -7.10 11.57 -2.49
CA SER A 66 -7.14 12.30 -3.77
C SER A 66 -5.82 13.01 -4.09
N LYS A 67 -5.04 13.39 -3.09
CA LYS A 67 -3.75 14.06 -3.29
C LYS A 67 -2.59 13.07 -3.36
N LEU A 68 -2.62 11.97 -2.60
CA LEU A 68 -1.65 10.87 -2.74
C LEU A 68 -1.72 10.22 -4.14
N ILE A 69 -2.92 9.97 -4.64
CA ILE A 69 -3.12 9.44 -6.00
C ILE A 69 -3.22 10.54 -7.07
N ASN A 70 -3.10 11.81 -6.66
CA ASN A 70 -3.12 12.99 -7.52
C ASN A 70 -4.28 12.98 -8.54
N TYR A 71 -5.51 12.86 -8.03
CA TYR A 71 -6.73 12.68 -8.82
C TYR A 71 -7.76 13.79 -8.57
N ASN A 72 -8.29 14.36 -9.65
CA ASN A 72 -9.34 15.37 -9.60
C ASN A 72 -10.72 14.70 -9.57
N ILE A 73 -11.29 14.59 -8.37
CA ILE A 73 -12.61 13.97 -8.15
C ILE A 73 -13.72 14.64 -8.98
N ASN A 74 -13.67 15.97 -9.16
CA ASN A 74 -14.73 16.70 -9.85
C ASN A 74 -14.69 16.49 -11.37
N LYS A 75 -13.50 16.28 -11.93
CA LYS A 75 -13.30 16.07 -13.37
C LYS A 75 -13.18 14.60 -13.75
N HIS A 76 -13.08 13.71 -12.76
CA HIS A 76 -12.84 12.28 -12.95
C HIS A 76 -11.58 11.99 -13.79
N GLU A 77 -10.48 12.68 -13.50
CA GLU A 77 -9.18 12.51 -14.19
C GLU A 77 -7.99 12.71 -13.24
N SER A 78 -6.86 12.05 -13.50
CA SER A 78 -5.60 12.36 -12.82
C SER A 78 -5.06 13.73 -13.22
N TYR A 79 -4.41 14.41 -12.28
CA TYR A 79 -3.59 15.57 -12.61
C TYR A 79 -2.33 15.13 -13.41
N PRO A 80 -1.73 16.03 -14.21
CA PRO A 80 -0.53 15.72 -14.98
C PRO A 80 0.59 15.13 -14.12
N GLY A 81 1.19 14.03 -14.58
CA GLY A 81 2.28 13.33 -13.88
C GLY A 81 1.82 12.24 -12.91
N GLY A 82 0.52 12.10 -12.65
CA GLY A 82 -0.02 11.05 -11.79
C GLY A 82 0.36 11.21 -10.31
N GLY A 83 -0.08 10.26 -9.49
CA GLY A 83 0.25 10.21 -8.05
C GLY A 83 1.28 9.13 -7.73
N ILE A 84 1.37 8.76 -6.45
CA ILE A 84 2.32 7.73 -5.97
C ILE A 84 2.10 6.33 -6.59
N LEU A 85 0.97 6.11 -7.26
CA LEU A 85 0.66 4.85 -7.96
C LEU A 85 0.68 5.02 -9.49
N GLY A 86 1.04 6.20 -9.99
CA GLY A 86 0.96 6.57 -11.41
C GLY A 86 -0.32 7.32 -11.76
N GLU A 87 -0.57 7.47 -13.06
CA GLU A 87 -1.77 8.09 -13.59
C GLU A 87 -2.97 7.15 -13.49
N ILE A 88 -4.09 7.66 -12.98
CA ILE A 88 -5.31 6.90 -12.73
C ILE A 88 -6.39 7.39 -13.69
N GLU A 89 -6.98 6.45 -14.41
CA GLU A 89 -8.12 6.68 -15.28
C GLU A 89 -9.43 6.64 -14.48
N ALA A 90 -9.54 5.67 -13.58
CA ALA A 90 -10.70 5.54 -12.71
C ALA A 90 -10.34 4.88 -11.38
N TYR A 91 -11.19 5.11 -10.38
CA TYR A 91 -11.14 4.37 -9.12
C TYR A 91 -12.55 4.03 -8.64
N TYR A 92 -12.63 2.99 -7.83
CA TYR A 92 -13.83 2.65 -7.08
C TYR A 92 -13.44 2.29 -5.66
N GLY A 93 -14.04 2.96 -4.68
CA GLY A 93 -13.66 2.84 -3.28
C GLY A 93 -14.86 2.74 -2.36
N THR A 94 -14.73 1.96 -1.29
CA THR A 94 -15.77 1.81 -0.28
C THR A 94 -15.19 1.91 1.11
N VAL A 95 -15.83 2.72 1.95
CA VAL A 95 -15.47 2.87 3.37
C VAL A 95 -16.19 1.81 4.20
N GLU A 96 -15.41 1.05 4.95
CA GLU A 96 -15.85 0.16 6.02
C GLU A 96 -15.45 0.74 7.37
N GLU A 97 -16.36 0.69 8.34
CA GLU A 97 -15.98 0.93 9.73
C GLU A 97 -15.17 -0.29 10.19
N SER A 98 -13.91 -0.11 10.54
CA SER A 98 -13.19 -1.16 11.24
C SER A 98 -13.93 -1.41 12.56
N GLY A 99 -14.04 -2.68 13.00
CA GLY A 99 -14.69 -3.01 14.28
C GLY A 99 -14.00 -2.44 15.54
N ARG A 100 -13.11 -1.45 15.36
CA ARG A 100 -12.35 -0.70 16.35
C ARG A 100 -12.56 0.82 16.23
N GLY A 101 -13.50 1.28 15.40
CA GLY A 101 -13.90 2.69 15.28
C GLY A 101 -13.10 3.53 14.27
N ALA A 102 -12.04 2.99 13.66
CA ALA A 102 -11.29 3.66 12.60
C ALA A 102 -11.86 3.35 11.21
N LEU A 103 -11.76 4.28 10.25
CA LEU A 103 -12.22 4.08 8.88
C LEU A 103 -11.22 3.25 8.07
N HIS A 104 -11.71 2.19 7.43
CA HIS A 104 -10.97 1.29 6.57
C HIS A 104 -11.46 1.45 5.14
N LEU A 105 -10.57 1.85 4.23
CA LEU A 105 -10.94 2.11 2.83
C LEU A 105 -10.43 0.98 1.94
N HIS A 106 -11.34 0.26 1.30
CA HIS A 106 -11.02 -0.69 0.23
C HIS A 106 -11.19 -0.03 -1.13
N MET A 107 -10.18 -0.13 -1.99
CA MET A 107 -10.21 0.49 -3.31
C MET A 107 -9.72 -0.41 -4.42
N LEU A 108 -10.30 -0.19 -5.59
CA LEU A 108 -9.84 -0.68 -6.88
C LEU A 108 -9.48 0.51 -7.75
N LEU A 109 -8.32 0.44 -8.40
CA LEU A 109 -7.76 1.50 -9.25
C LEU A 109 -7.51 0.98 -10.66
N TRP A 110 -7.85 1.80 -11.64
CA TRP A 110 -7.55 1.60 -13.06
C TRP A 110 -6.49 2.62 -13.47
N LEU A 111 -5.33 2.12 -13.89
CA LEU A 111 -4.22 2.93 -14.36
C LEU A 111 -4.49 3.39 -15.79
N ALA A 112 -4.16 4.64 -16.08
CA ALA A 112 -4.25 5.19 -17.41
C ALA A 112 -3.34 4.40 -18.37
N ASN A 113 -3.81 4.22 -19.61
CA ASN A 113 -3.09 3.48 -20.65
C ASN A 113 -2.76 2.01 -20.28
N SER A 114 -3.44 1.45 -19.28
CA SER A 114 -3.25 0.05 -18.92
C SER A 114 -3.70 -0.87 -20.06
N LYS A 115 -2.97 -1.97 -20.23
CA LYS A 115 -3.25 -2.96 -21.27
C LYS A 115 -4.25 -3.99 -20.76
N HIS A 116 -5.07 -4.50 -21.66
CA HIS A 116 -5.92 -5.64 -21.33
C HIS A 116 -5.05 -6.83 -20.87
N PRO A 117 -5.53 -7.69 -19.95
CA PRO A 117 -4.73 -8.77 -19.38
C PRO A 117 -4.07 -9.68 -20.42
N HIS A 118 -4.74 -9.92 -21.54
CA HIS A 118 -4.20 -10.69 -22.67
C HIS A 118 -3.01 -9.97 -23.32
N GLU A 119 -3.17 -8.70 -23.69
CA GLU A 119 -2.09 -7.89 -24.27
C GLU A 119 -0.93 -7.73 -23.29
N LEU A 120 -1.21 -7.50 -22.00
CA LEU A 120 -0.19 -7.41 -20.96
C LEU A 120 0.59 -8.73 -20.87
N ARG A 121 -0.09 -9.87 -20.91
CA ARG A 121 0.55 -11.18 -20.93
C ARG A 121 1.40 -11.36 -22.18
N GLU A 122 0.91 -10.98 -23.36
CA GLU A 122 1.70 -11.03 -24.59
C GLU A 122 2.94 -10.15 -24.49
N LEU A 123 2.83 -8.90 -24.00
CA LEU A 123 3.97 -8.00 -23.79
C LEU A 123 4.99 -8.56 -22.79
N ILE A 124 4.50 -9.19 -21.72
CA ILE A 124 5.35 -9.87 -20.74
C ILE A 124 6.07 -11.04 -21.41
N LEU A 125 5.38 -11.90 -22.16
CA LEU A 125 6.00 -13.08 -22.78
C LEU A 125 6.90 -12.73 -23.98
N ASP A 126 6.55 -11.70 -24.74
CA ASP A 126 7.28 -11.15 -25.90
C ASP A 126 8.51 -10.31 -25.49
N GLY A 127 8.82 -10.21 -24.18
CA GLY A 127 9.90 -9.38 -23.62
C GLY A 127 11.34 -9.67 -24.07
N VAL A 128 11.52 -10.50 -25.11
CA VAL A 128 12.81 -10.77 -25.81
C VAL A 128 12.78 -10.22 -27.25
N SER A 129 11.60 -9.90 -27.79
CA SER A 129 11.42 -9.32 -29.11
C SER A 129 11.80 -7.83 -29.10
N SER A 130 12.40 -7.37 -30.19
CA SER A 130 12.96 -6.01 -30.36
C SER A 130 11.93 -4.89 -30.21
N LYS A 131 10.63 -5.20 -30.24
CA LYS A 131 9.53 -4.22 -30.11
C LYS A 131 9.27 -3.77 -28.66
N HIS A 132 9.57 -4.63 -27.67
CA HIS A 132 9.24 -4.41 -26.25
C HIS A 132 10.39 -4.77 -25.31
N PHE A 133 11.63 -4.63 -25.79
CA PHE A 133 12.86 -5.08 -25.13
C PHE A 133 13.00 -4.65 -23.66
N ASN A 134 12.47 -3.48 -23.29
CA ASN A 134 12.54 -2.94 -21.92
C ASN A 134 11.24 -3.07 -21.12
N PHE A 135 10.19 -3.69 -21.66
CA PHE A 135 8.88 -3.71 -20.98
C PHE A 135 8.93 -4.43 -19.64
N ARG A 136 9.56 -5.61 -19.58
CA ARG A 136 9.73 -6.38 -18.33
C ARG A 136 10.45 -5.56 -17.27
N GLN A 137 11.54 -4.90 -17.64
CA GLN A 137 12.32 -4.10 -16.69
C GLN A 137 11.54 -2.88 -16.20
N ASN A 138 10.84 -2.18 -17.09
CA ASN A 138 10.01 -1.05 -16.70
C ASN A 138 8.85 -1.48 -15.78
N LEU A 139 8.25 -2.65 -16.04
CA LEU A 139 7.22 -3.21 -15.18
C LEU A 139 7.77 -3.60 -13.81
N ILE A 140 8.94 -4.22 -13.74
CA ILE A 140 9.63 -4.52 -12.47
C ILE A 140 9.90 -3.22 -11.71
N ASN A 141 10.52 -2.23 -12.36
CA ASN A 141 10.83 -0.94 -11.73
C ASN A 141 9.58 -0.26 -11.17
N TYR A 142 8.48 -0.26 -11.94
CA TYR A 142 7.21 0.29 -11.48
C TYR A 142 6.65 -0.49 -10.28
N LEU A 143 6.61 -1.82 -10.34
CA LEU A 143 6.09 -2.65 -9.25
C LEU A 143 6.94 -2.52 -7.99
N GLU A 144 8.26 -2.48 -8.11
CA GLU A 144 9.17 -2.29 -6.98
C GLU A 144 9.05 -0.88 -6.39
N ASP A 145 8.71 0.14 -7.19
CA ASP A 145 8.43 1.49 -6.70
C ASP A 145 7.17 1.51 -5.82
N ILE A 146 6.08 0.89 -6.29
CA ILE A 146 4.78 0.97 -5.61
C ILE A 146 4.54 -0.12 -4.56
N ILE A 147 5.26 -1.25 -4.62
CA ILE A 147 5.08 -2.42 -3.76
C ILE A 147 6.42 -2.83 -3.16
N LYS A 148 6.51 -2.77 -1.84
CA LYS A 148 7.62 -3.26 -1.03
C LYS A 148 7.20 -4.52 -0.30
N GLU A 149 8.07 -5.52 -0.28
CA GLU A 149 7.92 -6.77 0.48
C GLU A 149 9.21 -7.17 1.19
N ASP A 150 10.13 -6.23 1.37
CA ASP A 150 11.36 -6.41 2.10
C ASP A 150 11.73 -5.13 2.84
N LEU A 151 12.66 -5.27 3.79
CA LEU A 151 13.18 -4.17 4.60
C LEU A 151 14.68 -3.95 4.32
N ASP A 152 15.20 -4.52 3.24
CA ASP A 152 16.64 -4.53 2.99
C ASP A 152 17.11 -3.18 2.50
N ASP A 153 16.29 -2.52 1.66
CA ASP A 153 16.56 -1.19 1.13
C ASP A 153 16.43 -0.10 2.21
N PHE A 154 15.80 -0.42 3.34
CA PHE A 154 15.64 0.44 4.52
C PHE A 154 16.74 0.19 5.57
N GLN A 155 17.92 -0.28 5.15
CA GLN A 155 19.08 -0.47 6.01
C GLN A 155 20.02 0.72 5.89
N ASN A 156 20.11 1.55 6.93
CA ASN A 156 21.29 2.37 7.18
C ASN A 156 21.66 2.29 8.67
N ASN A 157 22.90 1.88 8.91
CA ASN A 157 23.71 2.00 10.13
C ASN A 157 22.95 2.35 11.43
N ILE A 158 22.09 1.45 11.91
CA ILE A 158 21.81 1.42 13.34
C ILE A 158 23.12 0.93 13.97
N THR A 159 24.02 1.85 14.31
CA THR A 159 25.10 1.53 15.24
C THR A 159 24.41 0.99 16.50
N GLU A 160 24.95 -0.09 17.08
CA GLU A 160 24.39 -0.69 18.29
C GLU A 160 24.21 0.33 19.44
N SER A 161 24.85 1.50 19.36
CA SER A 161 24.64 2.66 20.26
C SER A 161 23.24 3.27 20.20
N ASP A 162 22.54 3.22 19.07
CA ASP A 162 21.20 3.83 18.93
C ASP A 162 20.09 2.92 19.44
N THR A 163 20.39 1.63 19.61
CA THR A 163 19.47 0.67 20.25
C THR A 163 19.30 0.92 21.75
N CYS A 164 20.19 1.71 22.38
CA CYS A 164 20.17 1.96 23.82
C CYS A 164 19.23 3.12 24.24
N SER A 165 18.71 3.89 23.28
CA SER A 165 17.72 4.95 23.54
C SER A 165 16.30 4.55 23.16
N ILE A 166 16.12 3.52 22.32
CA ILE A 166 14.83 2.84 22.14
C ILE A 166 14.66 1.85 23.29
N LYS A 167 14.62 2.39 24.53
CA LYS A 167 14.03 1.66 25.65
C LYS A 167 12.70 1.15 25.15
N LYS A 168 12.38 -0.10 25.48
CA LYS A 168 11.01 -0.63 25.48
C LYS A 168 10.12 0.42 26.14
N HIS A 169 9.62 1.36 25.35
CA HIS A 169 8.55 2.21 25.77
C HIS A 169 7.45 1.21 26.04
N ASN A 170 7.04 1.19 27.30
CA ASN A 170 5.87 0.47 27.75
C ASN A 170 4.79 0.59 26.68
N ARG A 171 3.95 -0.45 26.51
CA ARG A 171 2.77 -0.48 25.65
C ARG A 171 1.71 0.58 26.05
N THR A 172 2.13 1.81 26.17
CA THR A 172 1.43 3.02 26.53
C THR A 172 1.79 3.99 25.41
N SER A 173 0.90 4.06 24.42
CA SER A 173 0.76 5.22 23.53
C SER A 173 2.06 5.74 22.92
N ILE A 174 2.81 4.89 22.21
CA ILE A 174 3.58 5.42 21.08
C ILE A 174 2.52 5.86 20.09
N SER A 175 2.36 7.18 19.94
CA SER A 175 1.62 7.75 18.82
C SER A 175 2.15 7.07 17.57
N ILE A 176 1.28 6.33 16.87
CA ILE A 176 1.57 5.70 15.57
C ILE A 176 2.12 6.72 14.56
N CYS A 177 1.97 8.01 14.85
CA CYS A 177 2.62 9.12 14.16
C CYS A 177 3.89 9.54 14.90
N SER A 178 5.04 8.94 14.55
CA SER A 178 6.30 9.67 14.66
C SER A 178 6.22 10.84 13.67
N PRO A 179 6.45 12.10 14.08
CA PRO A 179 6.41 13.23 13.16
C PRO A 179 7.55 13.05 12.16
N ILE A 180 7.20 12.63 10.94
CA ILE A 180 8.15 12.65 9.83
C ILE A 180 8.46 14.12 9.57
N PRO A 181 9.74 14.51 9.52
CA PRO A 181 10.13 15.90 9.33
C PRO A 181 9.57 16.42 7.99
N SER A 182 9.48 17.74 7.84
CA SER A 182 9.11 18.32 6.56
C SER A 182 9.98 17.75 5.43
N PRO A 183 9.42 17.47 4.23
CA PRO A 183 10.18 17.10 3.04
C PRO A 183 11.31 18.08 2.68
N ASP A 184 11.22 19.32 3.16
CA ASP A 184 12.21 20.38 2.94
C ASP A 184 13.46 20.25 3.83
N ASN A 185 13.46 19.29 4.78
CA ASN A 185 14.59 19.05 5.67
C ASN A 185 15.67 18.22 4.98
N SER A 186 16.95 18.59 5.14
CA SER A 186 18.09 17.86 4.57
C SER A 186 18.15 16.39 4.99
N ASN A 187 17.63 16.07 6.18
CA ASN A 187 17.66 14.71 6.73
C ASN A 187 16.34 13.96 6.49
N PHE A 188 15.45 14.49 5.65
CA PHE A 188 14.14 13.89 5.39
C PHE A 188 14.25 12.45 4.91
N GLU A 189 15.12 12.17 3.93
CA GLU A 189 15.22 10.83 3.37
C GLU A 189 15.72 9.81 4.40
N GLU A 190 16.72 10.16 5.21
CA GLU A 190 17.21 9.29 6.29
C GLU A 190 16.10 8.99 7.31
N GLN A 191 15.37 10.02 7.76
CA GLN A 191 14.28 9.86 8.72
C GLN A 191 13.09 9.09 8.14
N LYS A 192 12.79 9.29 6.86
CA LYS A 192 11.79 8.53 6.11
C LYS A 192 12.13 7.05 6.12
N GLN A 193 13.38 6.68 5.81
CA GLN A 193 13.83 5.29 5.79
C GLN A 193 13.69 4.63 7.17
N ILE A 194 14.06 5.34 8.25
CA ILE A 194 13.89 4.86 9.63
C ILE A 194 12.42 4.67 9.98
N ALA A 195 11.57 5.64 9.64
CA ALA A 195 10.14 5.61 9.90
C ALA A 195 9.45 4.45 9.17
N VAL A 196 9.73 4.26 7.88
CA VAL A 196 9.20 3.14 7.09
C VAL A 196 9.63 1.80 7.70
N ARG A 197 10.92 1.65 8.03
CA ARG A 197 11.42 0.40 8.64
C ARG A 197 10.70 0.09 9.95
N THR A 198 10.52 1.09 10.80
CA THR A 198 9.88 0.95 12.11
C THR A 198 8.41 0.56 11.94
N LEU A 199 7.66 1.34 11.16
CA LEU A 199 6.25 1.10 10.91
C LEU A 199 6.01 -0.24 10.22
N ALA A 200 6.86 -0.63 9.26
CA ALA A 200 6.72 -1.89 8.55
C ALA A 200 7.05 -3.09 9.45
N SER A 201 8.09 -2.98 10.28
CA SER A 201 8.44 -4.02 11.25
C SER A 201 7.33 -4.25 12.28
N GLU A 202 6.65 -3.18 12.71
CA GLU A 202 5.58 -3.27 13.71
C GLU A 202 4.23 -3.67 13.13
N ASN A 203 3.89 -3.18 11.93
CA ASN A 203 2.53 -3.28 11.39
C ASN A 203 2.40 -4.19 10.17
N GLN A 204 3.49 -4.47 9.44
CA GLN A 204 3.47 -5.30 8.23
C GLN A 204 4.02 -6.71 8.45
N ILE A 205 4.48 -7.05 9.66
CA ILE A 205 4.88 -8.41 10.00
C ILE A 205 3.66 -9.20 10.48
N HIS A 206 3.33 -10.25 9.74
CA HIS A 206 2.25 -11.16 10.08
C HIS A 206 2.60 -11.97 11.34
N HIS A 207 1.73 -11.89 12.33
CA HIS A 207 1.71 -12.79 13.46
C HIS A 207 0.44 -13.64 13.39
N HIS A 208 0.59 -14.96 13.50
CA HIS A 208 -0.56 -15.85 13.46
C HIS A 208 -1.52 -15.55 14.62
N THR A 209 -2.78 -15.38 14.28
CA THR A 209 -3.88 -15.22 15.24
C THR A 209 -4.97 -16.27 14.94
N SER A 210 -5.99 -16.36 15.80
CA SER A 210 -7.13 -17.24 15.54
C SER A 210 -7.83 -16.96 14.20
N THR A 211 -7.76 -15.72 13.70
CA THR A 211 -8.34 -15.33 12.40
C THR A 211 -7.67 -16.03 11.22
N CYS A 212 -6.39 -16.40 11.34
CA CYS A 212 -5.64 -17.12 10.32
C CYS A 212 -6.22 -18.49 10.02
N TYR A 213 -6.94 -19.07 10.99
CA TYR A 213 -7.54 -20.40 10.91
C TYR A 213 -9.07 -20.34 10.83
N LYS A 214 -9.62 -19.12 10.66
CA LYS A 214 -11.06 -18.95 10.49
C LYS A 214 -11.50 -19.51 9.16
N ASN A 215 -12.41 -20.49 9.21
CA ASN A 215 -12.94 -21.22 8.05
C ASN A 215 -11.89 -22.05 7.30
N THR A 216 -10.71 -22.31 7.87
CA THR A 216 -9.81 -23.32 7.30
C THR A 216 -10.44 -24.69 7.51
N ARG A 217 -10.49 -25.51 6.46
CA ARG A 217 -10.93 -26.91 6.60
C ARG A 217 -10.06 -27.56 7.68
N ILE A 218 -10.68 -28.32 8.58
CA ILE A 218 -9.96 -29.15 9.54
C ILE A 218 -9.11 -30.11 8.71
N THR A 219 -7.81 -29.88 8.65
CA THR A 219 -6.85 -30.82 8.09
C THR A 219 -6.57 -31.86 9.16
N THR A 220 -6.22 -33.09 8.78
CA THR A 220 -5.80 -34.15 9.71
C THR A 220 -4.40 -33.89 10.31
N THR A 221 -3.88 -32.66 10.16
CA THR A 221 -2.55 -32.24 10.60
C THR A 221 -2.71 -31.33 11.82
N ASP A 222 -1.87 -31.53 12.83
CA ASP A 222 -1.88 -30.73 14.07
C ASP A 222 -1.63 -29.23 13.84
N ASN A 223 -1.17 -28.84 12.64
CA ASN A 223 -1.00 -27.47 12.19
C ASN A 223 -1.78 -27.20 10.89
N PRO A 224 -2.93 -26.52 10.93
CA PRO A 224 -3.64 -26.09 9.73
C PRO A 224 -2.86 -24.99 8.99
N PRO A 225 -2.91 -24.93 7.65
CA PRO A 225 -2.25 -23.87 6.90
C PRO A 225 -2.92 -22.52 7.19
N CYS A 226 -2.11 -21.45 7.25
CA CYS A 226 -2.62 -20.10 7.39
C CYS A 226 -3.49 -19.73 6.18
N ARG A 227 -4.73 -19.31 6.41
CA ARG A 227 -5.66 -18.84 5.35
C ARG A 227 -5.07 -17.70 4.52
N LEU A 228 -4.22 -16.89 5.12
CA LEU A 228 -3.52 -15.77 4.46
C LEU A 228 -2.23 -16.22 3.73
N ARG A 229 -1.97 -17.53 3.66
CA ARG A 229 -0.85 -18.17 2.94
C ARG A 229 0.54 -17.79 3.47
N TYR A 230 0.66 -17.64 4.78
CA TYR A 230 1.94 -17.53 5.46
C TYR A 230 2.46 -18.90 5.94
N PRO A 231 3.79 -19.12 5.98
CA PRO A 231 4.85 -18.21 5.47
C PRO A 231 4.84 -18.10 3.94
N LYS A 232 5.15 -16.91 3.42
CA LYS A 232 5.34 -16.66 1.98
C LYS A 232 6.73 -17.11 1.54
N GLN A 233 6.86 -17.47 0.26
CA GLN A 233 8.15 -17.82 -0.34
C GLN A 233 9.07 -16.59 -0.43
N ILE A 234 10.36 -16.77 -0.17
CA ILE A 234 11.40 -15.73 -0.25
C ILE A 234 11.96 -15.70 -1.68
N TYR A 235 12.26 -14.50 -2.16
CA TYR A 235 12.92 -14.27 -3.44
C TYR A 235 13.95 -13.16 -3.27
N ASP A 236 15.20 -13.40 -3.69
CA ASP A 236 16.29 -12.42 -3.52
C ASP A 236 16.18 -11.23 -4.47
N ALA A 237 15.39 -11.35 -5.54
CA ALA A 237 15.13 -10.31 -6.52
C ALA A 237 13.72 -10.46 -7.12
N THR A 238 13.17 -9.36 -7.63
CA THR A 238 11.93 -9.42 -8.40
C THR A 238 12.18 -10.06 -9.76
N ILE A 239 11.45 -11.13 -10.06
CA ILE A 239 11.59 -11.89 -11.29
C ILE A 239 10.25 -12.04 -12.00
N ILE A 240 10.31 -12.07 -13.33
CA ILE A 240 9.19 -12.45 -14.17
C ILE A 240 9.54 -13.77 -14.84
N ASP A 241 8.74 -14.79 -14.58
CA ASP A 241 8.88 -16.11 -15.16
C ASP A 241 8.69 -16.04 -16.69
N ALA A 242 9.70 -16.46 -17.44
CA ALA A 242 9.74 -16.23 -18.88
C ALA A 242 8.69 -17.04 -19.67
N GLU A 243 8.25 -18.18 -19.15
CA GLU A 243 7.30 -19.07 -19.80
C GLU A 243 5.86 -18.76 -19.39
N THR A 244 5.65 -18.49 -18.10
CA THR A 244 4.32 -18.30 -17.53
C THR A 244 3.93 -16.84 -17.42
N GLY A 245 4.89 -15.90 -17.42
CA GLY A 245 4.66 -14.49 -17.15
C GLY A 245 4.34 -14.18 -15.68
N GLU A 246 4.49 -15.15 -14.78
CA GLU A 246 4.28 -14.96 -13.34
C GLU A 246 5.29 -13.98 -12.77
N ILE A 247 4.82 -12.98 -12.02
CA ILE A 247 5.67 -12.00 -11.35
C ILE A 247 5.85 -12.41 -9.89
N ARG A 248 7.10 -12.52 -9.46
CA ARG A 248 7.48 -12.83 -8.08
C ARG A 248 8.32 -11.66 -7.56
N MET A 249 7.76 -10.88 -6.64
CA MET A 249 8.44 -9.74 -6.02
C MET A 249 9.59 -10.20 -5.11
N LYS A 250 10.66 -9.41 -5.06
CA LYS A 250 11.72 -9.51 -4.04
C LYS A 250 11.08 -9.53 -2.66
N ARG A 251 11.52 -10.44 -1.80
CA ARG A 251 10.99 -10.60 -0.44
C ARG A 251 12.06 -11.20 0.46
N SER A 252 12.50 -10.45 1.47
CA SER A 252 13.53 -10.91 2.41
C SER A 252 12.97 -11.54 3.70
N HIS A 253 11.68 -11.38 3.98
CA HIS A 253 11.05 -11.94 5.18
C HIS A 253 9.77 -12.72 4.87
N PRO A 254 9.62 -13.99 5.31
CA PRO A 254 8.50 -14.83 4.91
C PRO A 254 7.16 -14.41 5.52
N MET A 255 7.19 -13.63 6.60
CA MET A 255 5.98 -13.15 7.30
C MET A 255 5.58 -11.72 6.93
N ILE A 256 6.33 -11.04 6.07
CA ILE A 256 6.02 -9.66 5.73
C ILE A 256 4.81 -9.59 4.77
N ASN A 257 3.94 -8.61 5.00
CA ASN A 257 2.92 -8.24 4.04
C ASN A 257 3.49 -7.22 3.04
N ASN A 258 2.85 -7.10 1.88
CA ASN A 258 3.21 -6.04 0.97
C ASN A 258 2.72 -4.68 1.48
N PHE A 259 3.48 -3.63 1.23
CA PHE A 259 3.14 -2.26 1.60
C PHE A 259 3.67 -1.28 0.55
N ASN A 260 3.15 -0.05 0.58
CA ASN A 260 3.72 1.07 -0.15
C ASN A 260 4.32 2.03 0.89
N GLU A 261 5.55 2.50 0.68
CA GLU A 261 6.25 3.33 1.65
C GLU A 261 5.48 4.63 1.95
N TRP A 262 4.99 5.33 0.93
CA TRP A 262 4.27 6.60 1.11
C TRP A 262 2.91 6.41 1.76
N LEU A 263 2.18 5.35 1.40
CA LEU A 263 0.91 5.04 2.07
C LEU A 263 1.14 4.64 3.53
N LEU A 264 2.19 3.88 3.83
CA LEU A 264 2.51 3.47 5.19
C LEU A 264 2.85 4.68 6.06
N LEU A 265 3.57 5.66 5.51
CA LEU A 265 3.88 6.93 6.17
C LEU A 265 2.73 7.94 6.19
N ALA A 266 1.58 7.62 5.60
CA ALA A 266 0.41 8.48 5.63
C ALA A 266 -0.70 7.89 6.53
N CYS A 267 -0.51 6.66 7.04
CA CYS A 267 -1.48 5.94 7.84
C CYS A 267 -1.15 5.93 9.33
#